data_AF-A0A133YQ75-F1
#
_entry.id   AF-A0A133YQ75-F1
#
_cell.length_a   1.000
_cell.length_b   1.000
_cell.length_c   1.000
_cell.angle_alpha   90.00
_cell.angle_beta   90.00
_cell.angle_gamma   90.00
#
_symmetry.space_group_name_H-M   'P 1'
#
loop_
_entity.id
_entity.type
_entity.pdbx_description
1 polymer ?
#
loop_
_entity_poly.entity_id
_entity_poly.type
_entity_poly.pdbx_seq_one_letter_code
_entity_poly.pdbx_strand_id
1 'polypeptide(L)'
;MYKLANLINWETFERSFAPLYCKDNGRMAKPIRLMVGLIVLKHIRNVSDESVVEQFSENAYYQYFCGMESFTIAKPCVSTELVEFRHRIGEAGMELILKESIRVNLLLYDKRKENENRNDGKDGRGRKSDPEQTAFIDSTLQEKNVTFPTDSKLLNKIIGFCRDVAHAEHLKVRQSYEREIKRLKLCSVSVAGRTVQSR
;
A
#
# COMPACT_ATOMS: atom_id res chain seq x y z
N MET A 1 -11.93 -0.62 -17.35
CA MET A 1 -10.90 0.44 -17.24
C MET A 1 -11.32 1.77 -17.85
N TYR A 2 -11.94 1.83 -19.04
CA TYR A 2 -12.44 3.09 -19.63
C TYR A 2 -13.30 3.94 -18.68
N LYS A 3 -14.34 3.34 -18.07
CA LYS A 3 -15.20 4.02 -17.10
C LYS A 3 -14.43 4.56 -15.90
N LEU A 4 -13.40 3.84 -15.45
CA LEU A 4 -12.56 4.21 -14.30
C LEU A 4 -11.66 5.39 -14.67
N ALA A 5 -11.05 5.38 -15.85
CA ALA A 5 -10.21 6.47 -16.34
C ALA A 5 -10.94 7.81 -16.34
N ASN A 6 -12.24 7.81 -16.69
CA ASN A 6 -13.04 9.03 -16.73
C ASN A 6 -13.52 9.52 -15.34
N LEU A 7 -13.35 8.73 -14.28
CA LEU A 7 -13.72 9.09 -12.90
C LEU A 7 -12.55 9.63 -12.08
N ILE A 8 -11.33 9.26 -12.47
CA ILE A 8 -10.09 9.70 -11.81
C ILE A 8 -9.82 11.16 -12.18
N ASN A 9 -9.49 11.99 -11.19
CA ASN A 9 -9.10 13.38 -11.43
C ASN A 9 -7.61 13.44 -11.77
N TRP A 10 -7.30 13.30 -13.05
CA TRP A 10 -5.91 13.32 -13.55
C TRP A 10 -5.22 14.69 -13.37
N GLU A 11 -5.99 15.78 -13.40
CA GLU A 11 -5.45 17.14 -13.26
C GLU A 11 -4.82 17.38 -11.89
N THR A 12 -5.39 16.77 -10.83
CA THR A 12 -4.81 16.83 -9.48
C THR A 12 -3.40 16.25 -9.47
N PHE A 13 -3.19 15.11 -10.14
CA PHE A 13 -1.88 14.45 -10.22
C PHE A 13 -0.88 15.26 -11.05
N GLU A 14 -1.31 15.77 -12.20
CA GLU A 14 -0.47 16.64 -13.03
C GLU A 14 -0.02 17.87 -12.22
N ARG A 15 -0.93 18.53 -11.50
CA ARG A 15 -0.60 19.70 -10.68
C ARG A 15 0.32 19.36 -9.50
N SER A 16 0.09 18.23 -8.82
CA SER A 16 0.88 17.85 -7.64
C SER A 16 2.26 17.34 -8.01
N PHE A 17 2.40 16.64 -9.14
CA PHE A 17 3.65 15.99 -9.54
C PHE A 17 4.45 16.80 -10.58
N ALA A 18 3.86 17.78 -11.28
CA ALA A 18 4.60 18.66 -12.19
C ALA A 18 5.83 19.35 -11.57
N PRO A 19 5.82 19.80 -10.29
CA PRO A 19 7.03 20.37 -9.67
C PRO A 19 8.20 19.39 -9.54
N LEU A 20 7.91 18.07 -9.52
CA LEU A 20 8.92 17.02 -9.45
C LEU A 20 9.56 16.73 -10.81
N TYR A 21 9.10 17.39 -11.86
CA TYR A 21 9.52 17.21 -13.24
C TYR A 21 10.33 18.42 -13.68
N CYS A 22 11.57 18.19 -14.11
CA CYS A 22 12.39 19.24 -14.70
C CYS A 22 11.94 19.49 -16.14
N LYS A 23 11.73 20.77 -16.50
CA LYS A 23 11.30 21.17 -17.85
C LYS A 23 12.45 21.19 -18.85
N ASP A 24 13.63 21.61 -18.40
CA ASP A 24 14.69 22.08 -19.31
C ASP A 24 16.02 21.30 -19.19
N ASN A 25 16.11 20.27 -18.35
CA ASN A 25 17.36 19.52 -18.16
C ASN A 25 17.16 17.99 -18.13
N GLY A 26 18.03 17.28 -18.84
CA GLY A 26 18.10 15.82 -18.86
C GLY A 26 17.13 15.11 -19.81
N ARG A 27 16.94 13.81 -19.58
CA ARG A 27 16.01 12.98 -20.36
C ARG A 27 14.58 13.40 -20.04
N MET A 28 13.79 13.70 -21.08
CA MET A 28 12.38 14.03 -20.93
C MET A 28 11.66 12.96 -20.11
N ALA A 29 11.02 13.41 -19.05
CA ALA A 29 10.27 12.53 -18.16
C ALA A 29 8.97 12.06 -18.84
N LYS A 30 8.56 10.84 -18.51
CA LYS A 30 7.35 10.22 -19.06
C LYS A 30 6.09 10.92 -18.53
N PRO A 31 4.99 10.99 -19.30
CA PRO A 31 3.74 11.63 -18.87
C PRO A 31 3.30 11.17 -17.47
N ILE A 32 2.86 12.10 -16.62
CA ILE A 32 2.50 11.78 -15.22
C ILE A 32 1.32 10.81 -15.20
N ARG A 33 0.30 11.05 -16.05
CA ARG A 33 -0.81 10.12 -16.25
C ARG A 33 -0.38 8.69 -16.59
N LEU A 34 0.68 8.50 -17.38
CA LEU A 34 1.20 7.18 -17.72
C LEU A 34 1.77 6.48 -16.49
N MET A 35 2.61 7.17 -15.71
CA MET A 35 3.28 6.59 -14.54
C MET A 35 2.27 6.28 -13.42
N VAL A 36 1.37 7.22 -13.11
CA VAL A 36 0.32 7.03 -12.11
C VAL A 36 -0.65 5.92 -12.57
N GLY A 37 -1.00 5.90 -13.85
CA GLY A 37 -1.86 4.87 -14.42
C GLY A 37 -1.29 3.46 -14.25
N LEU A 38 0.00 3.27 -14.51
CA LEU A 38 0.69 1.99 -14.32
C LEU A 38 0.71 1.55 -12.85
N ILE A 39 0.97 2.48 -11.91
CA ILE A 39 0.92 2.17 -10.47
C ILE A 39 -0.50 1.76 -10.03
N VAL A 40 -1.52 2.48 -10.48
CA VAL A 40 -2.91 2.14 -10.15
C VAL A 40 -3.29 0.77 -10.75
N LEU A 41 -2.91 0.49 -12.00
CA LEU A 41 -3.14 -0.79 -12.64
C LEU A 41 -2.44 -1.94 -11.91
N LYS A 42 -1.20 -1.72 -11.46
CA LYS A 42 -0.45 -2.66 -10.62
C LYS A 42 -1.26 -3.09 -9.41
N HIS A 43 -1.79 -2.12 -8.66
CA HIS A 43 -2.55 -2.39 -7.44
C HIS A 43 -3.91 -3.02 -7.72
N ILE A 44 -4.63 -2.58 -8.75
CA ILE A 44 -5.94 -3.17 -9.10
C ILE A 44 -5.80 -4.63 -9.52
N ARG A 45 -4.71 -4.98 -10.20
CA ARG A 45 -4.50 -6.33 -10.75
C ARG A 45 -3.63 -7.21 -9.86
N ASN A 46 -3.04 -6.64 -8.81
CA ASN A 46 -2.14 -7.31 -7.87
C ASN A 46 -0.99 -8.06 -8.58
N VAL A 47 -0.25 -7.32 -9.41
CA VAL A 47 0.86 -7.84 -10.24
C VAL A 47 2.16 -7.07 -9.99
N SER A 48 3.30 -7.60 -10.45
CA SER A 48 4.60 -6.93 -10.33
C SER A 48 4.76 -5.78 -11.33
N ASP A 49 5.76 -4.91 -11.12
CA ASP A 49 6.04 -3.79 -12.03
C ASP A 49 6.37 -4.28 -13.45
N GLU A 50 7.12 -5.37 -13.57
CA GLU A 50 7.46 -6.03 -14.85
C GLU A 50 6.20 -6.52 -15.57
N SER A 51 5.33 -7.22 -14.84
CA SER A 51 4.13 -7.81 -15.42
C SER A 51 3.14 -6.75 -15.90
N VAL A 52 3.00 -5.62 -15.20
CA VAL A 52 2.16 -4.51 -15.68
C VAL A 52 2.69 -3.92 -16.98
N VAL A 53 4.02 -3.74 -17.07
CA VAL A 53 4.67 -3.17 -18.25
C VAL A 53 4.52 -4.11 -19.46
N GLU A 54 4.57 -5.42 -19.26
CA GLU A 54 4.32 -6.41 -20.33
C GLU A 54 2.85 -6.45 -20.76
N GLN A 55 1.93 -6.50 -19.81
CA GLN A 55 0.49 -6.50 -20.11
C GLN A 55 0.04 -5.20 -20.78
N PHE A 56 0.75 -4.08 -20.57
CA PHE A 56 0.44 -2.81 -21.20
C PHE A 56 0.48 -2.88 -22.74
N SER A 57 1.52 -3.49 -23.31
CA SER A 57 1.66 -3.62 -24.77
C SER A 57 0.59 -4.50 -25.40
N GLU A 58 0.01 -5.42 -24.62
CA GLU A 58 -0.99 -6.38 -25.08
C GLU A 58 -2.43 -5.86 -24.93
N ASN A 59 -2.65 -4.86 -24.05
CA ASN A 59 -3.99 -4.47 -23.62
C ASN A 59 -4.32 -3.01 -23.92
N ALA A 60 -5.15 -2.78 -24.95
CA ALA A 60 -5.64 -1.45 -25.34
C ALA A 60 -6.33 -0.69 -24.19
N TYR A 61 -6.98 -1.39 -23.26
CA TYR A 61 -7.63 -0.75 -22.11
C TYR A 61 -6.62 -0.16 -21.11
N TYR A 62 -5.43 -0.76 -20.98
CA TYR A 62 -4.37 -0.22 -20.12
C TYR A 62 -3.78 1.04 -20.75
N GLN A 63 -3.58 1.01 -22.07
CA GLN A 63 -3.06 2.15 -22.82
C GLN A 63 -4.01 3.35 -22.74
N TYR A 64 -5.32 3.13 -22.96
CA TYR A 64 -6.32 4.18 -22.79
C TYR A 64 -6.35 4.73 -21.35
N PHE A 65 -6.28 3.85 -20.35
CA PHE A 65 -6.28 4.25 -18.95
C PHE A 65 -5.11 5.20 -18.64
N CYS A 66 -3.91 4.85 -19.12
CA CYS A 66 -2.69 5.63 -19.01
C CYS A 66 -2.62 6.87 -19.91
N GLY A 67 -3.65 7.13 -20.73
CA GLY A 67 -3.73 8.35 -21.56
C GLY A 67 -3.11 8.24 -22.95
N MET A 68 -2.90 7.03 -23.48
CA MET A 68 -2.48 6.85 -24.86
C MET A 68 -3.66 7.09 -25.82
N GLU A 69 -3.43 7.84 -26.89
CA GLU A 69 -4.43 8.11 -27.94
C GLU A 69 -4.53 6.99 -28.97
N SER A 70 -3.42 6.30 -29.21
CA SER A 70 -3.31 5.21 -30.19
C SER A 70 -2.73 3.95 -29.57
N PHE A 71 -3.12 2.80 -30.11
CA PHE A 71 -2.60 1.52 -29.68
C PHE A 71 -1.15 1.34 -30.14
N THR A 72 -0.27 1.01 -29.20
CA THR A 72 1.16 0.83 -29.42
C THR A 72 1.61 -0.51 -28.85
N ILE A 73 2.39 -1.28 -29.60
CA ILE A 73 2.88 -2.62 -29.20
C ILE A 73 4.18 -2.51 -28.36
N ALA A 74 4.80 -1.33 -28.32
CA ALA A 74 6.00 -1.09 -27.54
C ALA A 74 5.70 -0.96 -26.04
N LYS A 75 6.66 -1.41 -25.22
CA LYS A 75 6.63 -1.22 -23.77
C LYS A 75 6.67 0.28 -23.42
N PRO A 76 5.87 0.77 -22.45
CA PRO A 76 5.76 2.20 -22.15
C PRO A 76 7.01 2.77 -21.47
N CYS A 77 7.63 1.97 -20.61
CA CYS A 77 8.78 2.29 -19.79
C CYS A 77 9.53 1.00 -19.39
N VAL A 78 10.71 1.14 -18.81
CA VAL A 78 11.39 0.04 -18.11
C VAL A 78 10.74 -0.11 -16.73
N SER A 79 10.61 -1.34 -16.19
CA SER A 79 9.96 -1.58 -14.89
C SER A 79 10.64 -0.84 -13.73
N THR A 80 11.96 -0.65 -13.80
CA THR A 80 12.72 0.13 -12.82
C THR A 80 12.32 1.60 -12.76
N GLU A 81 11.82 2.17 -13.86
CA GLU A 81 11.33 3.57 -13.88
C GLU A 81 10.11 3.74 -12.96
N LEU A 82 9.32 2.68 -12.71
CA LEU A 82 8.21 2.72 -11.74
C LEU A 82 8.71 2.76 -10.29
N VAL A 83 9.83 2.09 -10.00
CA VAL A 83 10.49 2.14 -8.69
C VAL A 83 11.02 3.54 -8.44
N GLU A 84 11.76 4.10 -9.40
CA GLU A 84 12.29 5.46 -9.33
C GLU A 84 11.20 6.51 -9.20
N PHE A 85 10.09 6.35 -9.93
CA PHE A 85 8.95 7.27 -9.84
C PHE A 85 8.31 7.23 -8.45
N ARG A 86 8.15 6.06 -7.83
CA ARG A 86 7.67 5.96 -6.44
C ARG A 86 8.62 6.64 -5.46
N HIS A 87 9.93 6.48 -5.61
CA HIS A 87 10.91 7.19 -4.79
C HIS A 87 10.83 8.71 -4.99
N ARG A 88 10.58 9.16 -6.23
CA ARG A 88 10.48 10.58 -6.57
C ARG A 88 9.25 11.26 -5.96
N ILE A 89 8.08 10.62 -6.03
CA ILE A 89 6.85 11.18 -5.47
C ILE A 89 6.77 11.01 -3.94
N GLY A 90 7.52 10.04 -3.40
CA GLY A 90 7.60 9.77 -1.97
C GLY A 90 6.28 9.29 -1.37
N GLU A 91 6.23 9.27 -0.03
CA GLU A 91 5.06 8.85 0.73
C GLU A 91 3.85 9.75 0.47
N ALA A 92 4.05 11.08 0.50
CA ALA A 92 2.98 12.05 0.25
C ALA A 92 2.34 11.89 -1.14
N GLY A 93 3.12 11.56 -2.16
CA GLY A 93 2.58 11.29 -3.49
C GLY A 93 1.80 9.98 -3.57
N MET A 94 2.28 8.93 -2.92
CA MET A 94 1.55 7.66 -2.83
C MET A 94 0.25 7.79 -2.04
N GLU A 95 0.23 8.59 -0.97
CA GLU A 95 -0.98 8.93 -0.21
C GLU A 95 -2.01 9.61 -1.10
N LEU A 96 -1.60 10.52 -1.98
CA LEU A 96 -2.49 11.20 -2.91
C LEU A 96 -3.13 10.20 -3.91
N ILE A 97 -2.34 9.26 -4.45
CA ILE A 97 -2.84 8.18 -5.32
C ILE A 97 -3.86 7.31 -4.57
N LEU A 98 -3.57 6.97 -3.31
CA LEU A 98 -4.47 6.18 -2.48
C LEU A 98 -5.77 6.95 -2.17
N LYS A 99 -5.67 8.24 -1.81
CA LYS A 99 -6.81 9.11 -1.52
C LYS A 99 -7.77 9.19 -2.72
N GLU A 100 -7.24 9.39 -3.92
CA GLU A 100 -8.04 9.38 -5.14
C GLU A 100 -8.66 8.00 -5.42
N SER A 101 -7.92 6.92 -5.16
CA SER A 101 -8.44 5.55 -5.31
C SER A 101 -9.63 5.30 -4.38
N ILE A 102 -9.54 5.74 -3.11
CA ILE A 102 -10.64 5.65 -2.13
C ILE A 102 -11.82 6.50 -2.59
N ARG A 103 -11.59 7.76 -3.00
CA ARG A 103 -12.64 8.66 -3.49
C ARG A 103 -13.42 8.05 -4.65
N VAL A 104 -12.73 7.51 -5.65
CA VAL A 104 -13.36 6.88 -6.81
C VAL A 104 -14.14 5.63 -6.39
N ASN A 105 -13.61 4.83 -5.47
CA ASN A 105 -14.30 3.65 -4.97
C ASN A 105 -15.61 4.01 -4.23
N LEU A 106 -15.57 5.01 -3.35
CA LEU A 106 -16.76 5.51 -2.64
C LEU A 106 -17.82 6.03 -3.62
N LEU A 107 -17.43 6.81 -4.63
CA LEU A 107 -18.36 7.26 -5.68
C LEU A 107 -19.00 6.11 -6.46
N LEU A 108 -18.28 5.00 -6.66
CA LEU A 108 -18.83 3.82 -7.31
C LEU A 108 -19.82 3.08 -6.41
N TYR A 109 -19.57 3.02 -5.10
CA TYR A 109 -20.52 2.48 -4.12
C TYR A 109 -21.82 3.28 -4.09
N ASP A 110 -21.73 4.61 -4.04
CA ASP A 110 -22.90 5.49 -4.03
C ASP A 110 -23.76 5.29 -5.29
N LYS A 111 -23.12 5.27 -6.47
CA LYS A 111 -23.81 4.98 -7.74
C LYS A 111 -24.44 3.59 -7.78
N ARG A 112 -23.82 2.57 -7.19
CA ARG A 112 -24.41 1.22 -7.11
C ARG A 112 -25.65 1.20 -6.23
N LYS A 113 -25.57 1.80 -5.04
CA LYS A 113 -26.69 1.91 -4.09
C LYS A 113 -27.89 2.64 -4.71
N GLU A 114 -27.65 3.73 -5.44
CA GLU A 114 -28.71 4.45 -6.17
C GLU A 114 -29.37 3.60 -7.25
N ASN A 115 -28.60 2.80 -7.99
CA ASN A 115 -29.16 1.91 -9.03
C ASN A 115 -29.94 0.73 -8.44
N GLU A 116 -29.49 0.18 -7.31
CA GLU A 116 -30.20 -0.89 -6.59
C GLU A 116 -31.53 -0.37 -6.02
N ASN A 117 -31.53 0.81 -5.40
CA ASN A 117 -32.74 1.45 -4.87
C ASN A 117 -33.79 1.80 -5.96
N ARG A 118 -33.37 1.97 -7.22
CA ARG A 118 -34.31 2.17 -8.35
C ARG A 118 -34.99 0.89 -8.81
N ASN A 119 -34.38 -0.27 -8.56
CA ASN A 119 -34.92 -1.58 -8.95
C ASN A 119 -35.74 -2.24 -7.83
N ASP A 120 -35.46 -1.93 -6.56
CA ASP A 120 -36.27 -2.39 -5.43
C ASP A 120 -37.36 -1.37 -5.07
N GLY A 121 -38.55 -1.53 -5.66
CA GLY A 121 -39.77 -0.83 -5.26
C GLY A 121 -40.34 -1.34 -3.93
N LYS A 122 -39.53 -1.40 -2.85
CA LYS A 122 -40.01 -1.78 -1.51
C LYS A 122 -39.47 -0.87 -0.41
N ASP A 123 -40.43 -0.25 0.28
CA ASP A 123 -40.30 0.43 1.56
C ASP A 123 -39.58 -0.45 2.59
N GLY A 124 -38.28 -0.21 2.78
CA GLY A 124 -37.49 -0.99 3.73
C GLY A 124 -36.38 -0.14 4.33
N ARG A 125 -36.71 0.62 5.39
CA ARG A 125 -35.78 1.28 6.35
C ARG A 125 -34.38 1.56 5.79
N GLY A 126 -34.32 2.50 4.83
CA GLY A 126 -33.06 2.91 4.23
C GLY A 126 -32.07 3.36 5.31
N ARG A 127 -30.92 2.68 5.39
CA ARG A 127 -29.77 3.14 6.17
C ARG A 127 -29.42 4.55 5.69
N LYS A 128 -29.63 5.55 6.57
CA LYS A 128 -29.37 6.97 6.32
C LYS A 128 -27.98 7.13 5.70
N SER A 129 -27.86 8.08 4.78
CA SER A 129 -26.57 8.54 4.28
C SER A 129 -25.74 9.02 5.47
N ASP A 130 -24.75 8.23 5.87
CA ASP A 130 -23.78 8.65 6.88
C ASP A 130 -23.03 9.86 6.28
N PRO A 131 -23.09 11.06 6.91
CA PRO A 131 -22.43 12.26 6.41
C PRO A 131 -20.90 12.17 6.51
N GLU A 132 -20.39 11.27 7.35
CA GLU A 132 -19.00 10.83 7.31
C GLU A 132 -18.86 9.71 6.29
N GLN A 133 -18.04 9.94 5.25
CA GLN A 133 -17.62 8.95 4.26
C GLN A 133 -16.73 7.90 4.96
N THR A 134 -17.34 7.05 5.79
CA THR A 134 -16.61 6.08 6.61
C THR A 134 -16.19 4.90 5.74
N ALA A 135 -14.90 4.87 5.38
CA ALA A 135 -14.31 3.71 4.74
C ALA A 135 -14.08 2.61 5.78
N PHE A 136 -14.81 1.49 5.68
CA PHE A 136 -14.55 0.30 6.49
C PHE A 136 -13.29 -0.39 5.93
N ILE A 137 -12.14 -0.08 6.52
CA ILE A 137 -10.88 -0.74 6.21
C ILE A 137 -10.73 -1.94 7.14
N ASP A 138 -10.87 -3.16 6.61
CA ASP A 138 -10.59 -4.36 7.38
C ASP A 138 -9.08 -4.45 7.65
N SER A 139 -8.71 -4.35 8.92
CA SER A 139 -7.31 -4.35 9.37
C SER A 139 -6.58 -5.69 9.12
N THR A 140 -7.26 -6.72 8.61
CA THR A 140 -6.66 -8.02 8.26
C THR A 140 -5.73 -7.95 7.03
N LEU A 141 -5.86 -6.92 6.19
CA LEU A 141 -5.11 -6.76 4.94
C LEU A 141 -3.80 -5.97 5.07
N GLN A 142 -3.54 -5.38 6.23
CA GLN A 142 -2.30 -4.67 6.50
C GLN A 142 -1.38 -5.57 7.33
N GLU A 143 -0.11 -5.70 6.93
CA GLU A 143 0.90 -6.30 7.79
C GLU A 143 0.96 -5.49 9.09
N LYS A 144 0.33 -6.00 10.14
CA LYS A 144 0.45 -5.42 11.46
C LYS A 144 1.85 -5.77 11.95
N ASN A 145 2.60 -4.75 12.38
CA ASN A 145 3.86 -4.95 13.11
C ASN A 145 3.55 -5.45 14.54
N VAL A 146 2.90 -6.60 14.62
CA VAL A 146 2.56 -7.29 15.87
C VAL A 146 3.62 -8.34 16.11
N THR A 147 4.16 -8.32 17.32
CA THR A 147 5.10 -9.36 17.78
C THR A 147 4.31 -10.66 17.93
N PHE A 148 4.64 -11.67 17.12
CA PHE A 148 4.00 -12.99 17.22
C PHE A 148 4.28 -13.62 18.60
N PRO A 149 3.38 -14.47 19.15
CA PRO A 149 3.57 -15.09 20.47
C PRO A 149 4.87 -15.89 20.61
N THR A 150 5.40 -16.38 19.49
CA THR A 150 6.66 -17.11 19.37
C THR A 150 7.89 -16.20 19.27
N ASP A 151 7.72 -14.90 19.04
CA ASP A 151 8.81 -13.94 18.98
C ASP A 151 9.30 -13.62 20.40
N SER A 152 10.59 -13.86 20.63
CA SER A 152 11.30 -13.63 21.89
C SER A 152 11.17 -12.20 22.42
N LYS A 153 10.85 -11.21 21.58
CA LYS A 153 10.66 -9.80 21.99
C LYS A 153 9.59 -9.65 23.07
N LEU A 154 8.46 -10.36 22.97
CA LEU A 154 7.38 -10.26 23.95
C LEU A 154 7.79 -10.88 25.30
N LEU A 155 8.43 -12.05 25.26
CA LEU A 155 8.95 -12.72 26.46
C LEU A 155 9.97 -11.85 27.20
N ASN A 156 10.87 -11.19 26.47
CA ASN A 156 11.84 -10.26 27.05
C ASN A 156 11.16 -9.07 27.76
N LYS A 157 10.06 -8.57 27.21
CA LYS A 157 9.29 -7.46 27.80
C LYS A 157 8.59 -7.88 29.09
N ILE A 158 7.99 -9.07 29.11
CA ILE A 158 7.37 -9.65 30.31
C ILE A 158 8.40 -9.82 31.43
N ILE A 159 9.58 -10.36 31.12
CA ILE A 159 10.62 -10.56 32.13
C ILE A 159 11.12 -9.22 32.69
N GLY A 160 11.26 -8.18 31.86
CA GLY A 160 11.57 -6.83 32.33
C GLY A 160 10.53 -6.34 33.33
N PHE A 161 9.26 -6.40 32.94
CA PHE A 161 8.15 -5.98 33.81
C PHE A 161 8.11 -6.71 35.15
N CYS A 162 8.27 -8.05 35.16
CA CYS A 162 8.29 -8.81 36.41
C CYS A 162 9.44 -8.42 37.34
N ARG A 163 10.58 -8.00 36.80
CA ARG A 163 11.69 -7.48 37.63
C ARG A 163 11.36 -6.12 38.21
N ASP A 164 10.79 -5.23 37.41
CA ASP A 164 10.43 -3.88 37.86
C ASP A 164 9.44 -3.96 39.04
N VAL A 165 8.45 -4.85 38.95
CA VAL A 165 7.51 -5.13 40.05
C VAL A 165 8.21 -5.74 41.26
N ALA A 166 9.11 -6.71 41.07
CA ALA A 166 9.85 -7.30 42.19
C ALA A 166 10.76 -6.29 42.91
N HIS A 167 11.33 -5.32 42.17
CA HIS A 167 12.11 -4.22 42.74
C HIS A 167 11.22 -3.24 43.52
N ALA A 168 10.05 -2.90 42.98
CA ALA A 168 9.09 -2.03 43.63
C ALA A 168 8.55 -2.61 44.94
N GLU A 169 8.30 -3.92 44.98
CA GLU A 169 7.78 -4.65 46.14
C GLU A 169 8.90 -5.18 47.08
N HIS A 170 10.16 -4.83 46.84
CA HIS A 170 11.33 -5.27 47.61
C HIS A 170 11.44 -6.80 47.80
N LEU A 171 10.98 -7.57 46.81
CA LEU A 171 11.00 -9.03 46.86
C LEU A 171 12.38 -9.58 46.48
N LYS A 172 12.93 -10.45 47.33
CA LYS A 172 14.21 -11.10 47.06
C LYS A 172 14.06 -12.19 45.99
N VAL A 173 14.41 -11.88 44.75
CA VAL A 173 14.39 -12.84 43.63
C VAL A 173 15.64 -13.73 43.66
N ARG A 174 15.46 -15.06 43.64
CA ARG A 174 16.56 -16.05 43.66
C ARG A 174 17.48 -15.96 42.43
N GLN A 175 16.91 -15.68 41.26
CA GLN A 175 17.64 -15.54 40.00
C GLN A 175 17.00 -14.46 39.13
N SER A 176 17.82 -13.54 38.63
CA SER A 176 17.32 -12.47 37.75
C SER A 176 17.20 -12.90 36.28
N TYR A 177 17.92 -13.93 35.82
CA TYR A 177 18.00 -14.39 34.40
C TYR A 177 18.54 -13.35 33.40
N GLU A 178 19.13 -12.24 33.85
CA GLU A 178 19.58 -11.17 32.93
C GLU A 178 20.72 -11.64 32.01
N ARG A 179 21.67 -12.38 32.57
CA ARG A 179 22.80 -12.93 31.83
C ARG A 179 22.34 -13.99 30.82
N GLU A 180 21.36 -14.81 31.21
CA GLU A 180 20.82 -15.88 30.37
C GLU A 180 20.07 -15.33 29.16
N ILE A 181 19.25 -14.29 29.37
CA ILE A 181 18.56 -13.57 28.29
C ILE A 181 19.57 -12.94 27.33
N LYS A 182 20.62 -12.28 27.83
CA LYS A 182 21.69 -11.71 26.97
C LYS A 182 22.37 -12.79 26.13
N ARG A 183 22.67 -13.95 26.73
CA ARG A 183 23.27 -15.10 26.03
C ARG A 183 22.35 -15.66 24.94
N LEU A 184 21.07 -15.85 25.25
CA LEU A 184 20.08 -16.39 24.31
C LEU A 184 19.82 -15.44 23.13
N LYS A 185 19.80 -14.12 23.37
CA LYS A 185 19.73 -13.11 22.30
C LYS A 185 20.92 -13.23 21.34
N LEU A 186 22.15 -13.33 21.86
CA LEU A 186 23.35 -13.48 21.02
C LEU A 186 23.35 -14.79 20.21
N CYS A 187 22.90 -15.90 20.82
CA CYS A 187 22.77 -17.19 20.12
C CYS A 187 21.72 -17.14 19.01
N SER A 188 20.55 -16.52 19.26
CA SER A 188 19.49 -16.41 18.25
C SER A 188 19.92 -15.63 17.01
N VAL A 189 20.77 -14.60 17.17
CA VAL A 189 21.34 -13.82 16.07
C VAL A 189 22.38 -14.64 15.27
N SER A 190 23.17 -15.48 15.94
CA SER A 190 24.19 -16.35 15.29
C SER A 190 23.57 -17.50 14.47
N VAL A 191 22.39 -17.98 14.85
CA VAL A 191 21.67 -19.06 14.16
C VAL A 191 20.91 -18.53 12.95
N ALA A 192 20.30 -17.33 13.05
CA ALA A 192 19.60 -16.70 11.92
C ALA A 192 20.53 -16.31 10.75
N GLY A 193 21.82 -16.06 11.02
CA GLY A 193 22.82 -15.77 9.98
C GLY A 193 23.31 -17.00 9.19
N ARG A 194 22.96 -18.23 9.58
CA ARG A 194 23.40 -19.47 8.90
C ARG A 194 22.35 -20.08 7.98
N THR A 195 21.14 -19.54 7.94
CA THR A 195 20.01 -20.16 7.22
C THR A 195 19.82 -19.66 5.77
N VAL A 196 20.80 -18.94 5.20
CA VAL A 196 20.70 -18.40 3.81
C VAL A 196 21.62 -19.11 2.80
N GLN A 197 22.32 -20.18 3.18
CA GLN A 197 23.09 -21.01 2.23
C GLN A 197 22.72 -22.49 2.36
N SER A 198 21.53 -22.85 1.87
CA SER A 198 21.21 -24.18 1.30
C SER A 198 19.73 -24.26 0.95
N ARG A 199 19.38 -23.71 -0.21
CA ARG A 199 18.51 -24.29 -1.24
C ARG A 199 18.40 -23.34 -2.43
#